data_AF-A0A679HRA9-F1
#
_entry.id   AF-A0A679HRA9-F1
#
_cell.length_a   1.000
_cell.length_b   1.000
_cell.length_c   1.000
_cell.angle_alpha   90.00
_cell.angle_beta   90.00
_cell.angle_gamma   90.00
#
_symmetry.space_group_name_H-M   'P 1'
#
loop_
_entity.id
_entity.type
_entity.pdbx_description
1 polymer ?
#
loop_
_entity_poly.entity_id
_entity_poly.type
_entity_poly.pdbx_seq_one_letter_code
_entity_poly.pdbx_strand_id
1 'polypeptide(L)' 'MATPEAGDVIEGTGGLRKLRYADATRGKGKRGGLRVIYYWWVSGAQFWLFTLYNKDEMVD' A
#
# COMPACT_ATOMS: atom_id res chain seq x y z
N MET A 1 6.15 12.42 -10.80
CA MET A 1 5.43 11.26 -10.20
C MET A 1 6.50 10.27 -9.73
N ALA A 2 6.83 10.22 -8.44
CA ALA A 2 8.15 9.72 -8.07
C ALA A 2 8.33 8.20 -8.17
N THR A 3 7.38 7.36 -7.75
CA THR A 3 7.57 5.89 -7.79
C THR A 3 6.24 5.13 -7.63
N PRO A 4 5.49 4.85 -8.72
CA PRO A 4 4.25 4.06 -8.64
C PRO A 4 4.48 2.61 -8.17
N GLU A 5 5.73 2.13 -8.20
CA GLU A 5 6.13 0.77 -7.83
C GLU A 5 6.63 0.64 -6.39
N ALA A 6 6.50 1.68 -5.57
CA ALA A 6 7.03 1.69 -4.20
C ALA A 6 6.41 0.65 -3.24
N GLY A 7 5.25 0.08 -3.58
CA GLY A 7 4.65 -1.04 -2.86
C GLY A 7 5.12 -2.39 -3.38
N ASP A 8 5.33 -3.33 -2.46
CA ASP A 8 5.69 -4.71 -2.77
C ASP A 8 4.54 -5.41 -3.49
N VAL A 9 4.83 -6.15 -4.55
CA VAL A 9 3.80 -6.92 -5.28
C VAL A 9 3.26 -8.03 -4.37
N ILE A 10 1.94 -8.20 -4.37
CA ILE A 10 1.27 -9.31 -3.69
C ILE A 10 1.11 -10.42 -4.72
N GLU A 11 1.84 -11.51 -4.56
CA GLU A 11 1.80 -12.65 -5.49
C GLU A 11 0.38 -13.23 -5.60
N GLY A 12 0.04 -13.74 -6.79
CA GLY A 12 -1.29 -14.32 -7.06
C GLY A 12 -2.43 -13.33 -7.24
N THR A 13 -2.20 -12.01 -7.11
CA THR A 13 -3.26 -10.98 -7.20
C THR A 13 -3.36 -10.29 -8.56
N GLY A 14 -2.53 -10.67 -9.54
CA GLY A 14 -2.48 -10.00 -10.84
C GLY A 14 -1.84 -8.60 -10.81
N GLY A 15 -1.11 -8.26 -9.74
CA GLY A 15 -0.32 -7.02 -9.66
C GLY A 15 -0.76 -6.01 -8.61
N LEU A 16 -1.59 -6.40 -7.61
CA LEU A 16 -1.80 -5.54 -6.45
C LEU A 16 -0.47 -5.34 -5.71
N ARG A 17 -0.32 -4.16 -5.12
CA ARG A 17 0.86 -3.75 -4.37
C ARG A 17 0.49 -3.35 -2.96
N LYS A 18 1.35 -3.70 -1.99
CA LYS A 18 1.24 -3.35 -0.57
C LYS A 18 2.32 -2.34 -0.21
N LEU A 19 1.92 -1.10 0.06
CA LEU A 19 2.82 -0.06 0.56
C LEU A 19 2.72 0.03 2.09
N ARG A 20 3.88 0.02 2.76
CA ARG A 20 3.99 0.28 4.20
C ARG A 20 4.36 1.75 4.42
N TYR A 21 3.45 2.50 5.01
CA TYR A 21 3.60 3.94 5.23
C TYR A 21 3.76 4.25 6.72
N ALA A 22 4.74 5.10 7.05
CA ALA A 22 4.92 5.57 8.42
C ALA A 22 3.86 6.64 8.72
N ASP A 23 3.16 6.50 9.83
CA ASP A 23 2.14 7.45 10.27
C ASP A 23 2.71 8.33 11.38
N ALA A 24 3.39 9.40 10.96
CA ALA A 24 4.01 10.36 11.87
C ALA A 24 2.97 11.07 12.76
N THR A 25 1.74 11.26 12.26
CA THR A 25 0.68 11.95 13.01
C THR A 25 0.25 11.16 14.25
N ARG A 26 0.38 9.82 14.20
CA ARG A 26 0.08 8.91 15.32
C ARG A 26 1.34 8.38 16.01
N GLY A 27 2.52 8.93 15.72
CA GLY A 27 3.79 8.46 16.28
C GLY A 27 4.18 7.03 15.88
N LYS A 28 3.62 6.50 14.78
CA LYS A 28 3.85 5.12 14.34
C LYS A 28 4.85 5.06 13.19
N GLY A 29 5.99 4.40 13.40
CA GLY A 29 6.95 4.11 12.34
C GLY A 29 6.43 3.12 11.29
N LYS A 30 7.20 2.88 10.22
CA LYS A 30 6.82 2.03 9.07
C LYS A 30 6.30 0.63 9.42
N ARG A 31 6.74 0.05 10.55
CA ARG A 31 6.28 -1.28 11.01
C ARG A 31 4.87 -1.24 11.59
N GLY A 32 4.53 -0.19 12.35
CA GLY A 32 3.25 -0.02 13.04
C GLY A 32 2.25 0.88 12.32
N GLY A 33 2.69 1.60 11.29
CA GLY A 33 1.86 2.50 10.51
C GLY A 33 0.90 1.79 9.54
N LEU A 34 0.52 2.53 8.51
CA LEU A 34 -0.52 2.16 7.56
C LEU A 34 -0.03 1.16 6.50
N ARG A 35 -0.93 0.29 6.07
CA ARG A 35 -0.80 -0.54 4.88
C ARG A 35 -1.78 -0.05 3.85
N VAL A 36 -1.29 0.23 2.66
CA VAL A 36 -2.09 0.67 1.52
C VAL A 36 -2.03 -0.41 0.46
N ILE A 37 -3.19 -0.92 0.05
CA ILE A 37 -3.31 -1.89 -1.05
C ILE A 37 -3.83 -1.14 -2.27
N TYR A 38 -3.05 -1.17 -3.35
CA TYR A 38 -3.39 -0.47 -4.57
C TYR A 38 -2.99 -1.25 -5.82
N TYR A 39 -3.60 -0.89 -6.95
CA TYR A 39 -3.16 -1.29 -8.29
C TYR A 39 -2.65 -0.08 -9.05
N TRP A 40 -1.55 -0.23 -9.79
CA TRP A 40 -1.04 0.78 -10.70
C TRP A 40 -1.43 0.41 -12.14
N TRP A 41 -2.43 1.09 -12.67
CA TRP A 41 -2.86 0.91 -14.05
C TRP A 41 -2.05 1.82 -14.98
N VAL A 42 -1.02 1.24 -15.61
CA VAL A 42 -0.04 1.97 -16.44
C VAL A 42 -0.73 2.72 -17.59
N SER A 43 -1.59 2.05 -18.35
CA SER A 43 -2.20 2.62 -19.56
C SER A 43 -3.11 3.81 -19.27
N GLY A 44 -3.81 3.79 -18.14
CA GLY A 44 -4.66 4.91 -17.70
C GLY A 44 -3.97 5.87 -16.74
N ALA A 45 -2.69 5.65 -16.43
CA ALA A 45 -1.92 6.39 -15.44
C ALA A 45 -2.66 6.61 -14.10
N GLN A 46 -3.37 5.58 -13.62
CA GLN A 46 -4.27 5.68 -12.47
C GLN A 46 -3.89 4.72 -11.36
N PHE A 47 -4.03 5.19 -10.12
CA PHE A 47 -4.02 4.34 -8.93
C PHE A 47 -5.43 3.91 -8.59
N TRP A 48 -5.66 2.60 -8.48
CA TRP A 48 -6.89 2.07 -7.89
C TRP A 48 -6.60 1.68 -6.45
N LEU A 49 -7.22 2.39 -5.51
CA LEU A 49 -7.08 2.15 -4.08
C LEU A 49 -8.13 1.13 -3.64
N PHE A 50 -7.68 -0.01 -3.13
CA PHE A 50 -8.59 -1.07 -2.70
C PHE A 50 -8.92 -0.96 -1.21
N THR A 51 -7.89 -0.80 -0.39
CA THR A 51 -8.07 -0.66 1.06
C THR A 51 -6.86 0.01 1.71
N LEU A 52 -7.11 0.55 2.90
CA LEU A 52 -6.13 1.14 3.79
C LEU A 52 -6.46 0.67 5.21
N TYR A 53 -5.45 0.13 5.90
CA TYR A 53 -5.63 -0.40 7.25
C TYR A 53 -4.36 -0.25 8.10
N ASN A 54 -4.54 -0.20 9.41
CA ASN A 54 -3.47 -0.25 10.40
C ASN A 54 -2.93 -1.68 10.52
N LYS A 55 -1.68 -1.83 10.99
CA LYS A 55 -1.10 -3.17 11.24
C LYS A 55 -2.04 -4.11 11.98
N ASP A 56 -2.74 -3.59 12.97
CA ASP A 56 -3.45 -4.38 13.98
C ASP A 56 -4.92 -4.65 13.58
N GLU A 57 -5.34 -4.18 12.39
CA GLU A 57 -6.72 -4.33 11.87
C GLU A 57 -6.89 -5.53 10.93
N MET A 58 -5.79 -6.10 10.43
CA MET A 58 -5.82 -7.30 9.60
C MET A 58 -4.85 -8.36 10.10
N VAL A 59 -5.35 -9.59 10.13
CA VAL A 59 -4.56 -10.81 10.32
C VAL A 59 -3.94 -11.22 8.98
N ASP A 60 -2.74 -11.80 9.08
CA ASP A 60 -2.02 -12.35 7.92
C ASP A 60 -2.70 -13.61 7.38
#